data_AF-A0AAW0WRH7-F1
#
_entry.id   AF-A0AAW0WRH7-F1
#
_cell.length_a   1.000
_cell.length_b   1.000
_cell.length_c   1.000
_cell.angle_alpha   90.00
_cell.angle_beta   90.00
_cell.angle_gamma   90.00
#
_symmetry.space_group_name_H-M   'P 1'
#
loop_
_entity.id
_entity.type
_entity.pdbx_description
1 polymer ?
#
loop_
_entity_poly.entity_id
_entity_poly.type
_entity_poly.pdbx_seq_one_letter_code
_entity_poly.pdbx_strand_id
1 'polypeptide(L)'
;RGRAMQCSVSVGLWVVVTAMVIVGAEAFTYLKRKFGPDPIITYTNPSCRSLPRHNEVVCEGLKSLEEVTSLVSSEQLPQVTTLTIAHANISSFTLDDLVSLTSLHTLMFNFSYVKNWTAPHLDPLPSVTTLLLNHCWDNNMLKIIEKKPTLVLTSQMLSYVPSLEELYLVDCFLMQPEKLEDVKHLRKLHIIDGGVGCDSSNLWLLDWFESGRASISRNTTCYIPTVHDMATLFSLSGRELLMWLRYKKETERECVAPCNCSVTGIKENLDPIIHVDCQEVGLTELPIIPHNTTRLTLDRNNITNMSLLFTSELYHHIDSIALNYNRISYMDGELYYNYIKNRSMDIIIKLAYNGLKTMPVKIMKQVHNEAAKEGKNHLPMFDLSNNPWNCDDCSFLPDFQELVYYQNYEMDPSNIRCANWTSTAGQQVVKLDVNSLCAPDPPLLQPLDILNICMGILLLMLIFNFLHNFVQYKRHGKLPWIITKLPCC
;
A
#
# COMPACT_ATOMS: atom_id res chain seq x y z
N ARG A 1 -34.70 -41.24 4.45
CA ARG A 1 -34.45 -39.83 4.86
C ARG A 1 -33.34 -39.10 4.08
N GLY A 2 -32.72 -39.69 3.05
CA GLY A 2 -31.58 -39.07 2.34
C GLY A 2 -31.82 -38.54 0.91
N ARG A 3 -33.07 -38.45 0.42
CA ARG A 3 -33.35 -37.92 -0.95
C ARG A 3 -34.18 -36.63 -0.99
N ALA A 4 -34.72 -36.17 0.14
CA ALA A 4 -35.48 -34.92 0.20
C ALA A 4 -34.60 -33.67 0.41
N MET A 5 -33.33 -33.84 0.80
CA MET A 5 -32.45 -32.72 1.16
C MET A 5 -31.65 -32.16 -0.03
N GLN A 6 -31.49 -32.93 -1.12
CA GLN A 6 -30.75 -32.50 -2.31
C GLN A 6 -31.55 -31.61 -3.27
N CYS A 7 -32.88 -31.68 -3.27
CA CYS A 7 -33.70 -30.78 -4.11
C CYS A 7 -33.87 -29.37 -3.52
N SER A 8 -33.69 -29.19 -2.20
CA SER A 8 -33.90 -27.89 -1.56
C SER A 8 -32.69 -26.94 -1.74
N VAL A 9 -31.47 -27.50 -1.85
CA VAL A 9 -30.24 -26.70 -2.05
C VAL A 9 -30.14 -26.15 -3.48
N SER A 10 -30.55 -26.92 -4.50
CA SER A 10 -30.50 -26.46 -5.89
C SER A 10 -31.51 -25.36 -6.21
N VAL A 11 -32.68 -25.36 -5.56
CA VAL A 11 -33.69 -24.29 -5.72
C VAL A 11 -33.24 -23.02 -4.98
N GLY A 12 -32.65 -23.15 -3.80
CA GLY A 12 -32.07 -22.02 -3.06
C GLY A 12 -30.95 -21.32 -3.82
N LEU A 13 -30.06 -22.08 -4.48
CA LEU A 13 -28.96 -21.52 -5.28
C LEU A 13 -29.48 -20.76 -6.51
N TRP A 14 -30.51 -21.28 -7.18
CA TRP A 14 -31.14 -20.59 -8.32
C TRP A 14 -31.83 -19.28 -7.91
N VAL A 15 -32.51 -19.25 -6.76
CA VAL A 15 -33.16 -18.03 -6.27
C VAL A 15 -32.14 -16.96 -5.89
N VAL A 16 -31.01 -17.34 -5.27
CA VAL A 16 -29.93 -16.40 -4.92
C VAL A 16 -29.22 -15.86 -6.16
N VAL A 17 -28.93 -16.71 -7.16
CA VAL A 17 -28.32 -16.28 -8.42
C VAL A 17 -29.26 -15.36 -9.20
N THR A 18 -30.56 -15.67 -9.25
CA THR A 18 -31.54 -14.82 -9.94
C THR A 18 -31.72 -13.48 -9.21
N ALA A 19 -31.73 -13.47 -7.87
CA ALA A 19 -31.78 -12.24 -7.09
C ALA A 19 -30.51 -11.39 -7.26
N MET A 20 -29.32 -11.99 -7.32
CA MET A 20 -28.07 -11.27 -7.61
C MET A 20 -28.03 -10.69 -9.03
N VAL A 21 -28.60 -11.38 -10.01
CA VAL A 21 -28.71 -10.86 -11.39
C VAL A 21 -29.70 -9.70 -11.47
N ILE A 22 -30.83 -9.76 -10.76
CA ILE A 22 -31.82 -8.67 -10.72
C ILE A 22 -31.28 -7.45 -9.98
N VAL A 23 -30.65 -7.64 -8.81
CA VAL A 23 -30.02 -6.55 -8.05
C VAL A 23 -28.83 -5.97 -8.82
N GLY A 24 -28.06 -6.81 -9.51
CA GLY A 24 -27.00 -6.37 -10.42
C GLY A 24 -27.53 -5.55 -11.59
N ALA A 25 -28.65 -5.96 -12.20
CA ALA A 25 -29.30 -5.22 -13.29
C ALA A 25 -29.91 -3.90 -12.81
N GLU A 26 -30.54 -3.85 -11.64
CA GLU A 26 -31.08 -2.61 -11.06
C GLU A 26 -29.97 -1.66 -10.61
N ALA A 27 -28.88 -2.17 -10.03
CA ALA A 27 -27.69 -1.38 -9.70
C ALA A 27 -27.02 -0.83 -10.97
N PHE A 28 -26.95 -1.61 -12.04
CA PHE A 28 -26.43 -1.15 -13.34
C PHE A 28 -27.34 -0.09 -13.96
N THR A 29 -28.65 -0.20 -13.82
CA THR A 29 -29.63 0.78 -14.32
C THR A 29 -29.63 2.07 -13.47
N TYR A 30 -29.40 1.95 -12.16
CA TYR A 30 -29.22 3.07 -11.23
C TYR A 30 -27.90 3.80 -11.48
N LEU A 31 -26.79 3.09 -11.69
CA LEU A 31 -25.50 3.65 -12.09
C LEU A 31 -25.57 4.31 -13.47
N LYS A 32 -26.32 3.74 -14.43
CA LYS A 32 -26.55 4.36 -15.75
C LYS A 32 -27.46 5.59 -15.70
N ARG A 33 -28.30 5.74 -14.65
CA ARG A 33 -29.08 6.97 -14.37
C ARG A 33 -28.29 8.02 -13.59
N LYS A 34 -27.37 7.61 -12.72
CA LYS A 34 -26.54 8.50 -11.88
C LYS A 34 -25.24 8.94 -12.56
N PHE A 35 -24.73 8.13 -13.48
CA PHE A 35 -23.56 8.34 -14.33
C PHE A 35 -23.93 8.14 -15.81
N GLY A 36 -25.15 8.51 -16.18
CA GLY A 36 -25.49 8.66 -17.59
C GLY A 36 -24.46 9.58 -18.26
N PRO A 37 -24.18 9.41 -19.57
CA PRO A 37 -23.30 10.35 -20.25
C PRO A 37 -23.80 11.75 -19.94
N ASP A 38 -22.91 12.66 -19.53
CA ASP A 38 -23.18 14.08 -19.76
C ASP A 38 -23.65 14.15 -21.21
N PRO A 39 -24.81 14.76 -21.47
CA PRO A 39 -25.39 14.74 -22.79
C PRO A 39 -24.28 15.15 -23.76
N ILE A 40 -24.13 14.41 -24.85
CA ILE A 40 -23.51 15.00 -26.04
C ILE A 40 -24.47 16.14 -26.36
N ILE A 41 -24.18 17.32 -25.82
CA ILE A 41 -25.00 18.49 -26.06
C ILE A 41 -24.73 18.79 -27.52
N THR A 42 -25.67 18.37 -28.36
CA THR A 42 -25.78 18.83 -29.74
C THR A 42 -26.08 20.31 -29.64
N TYR A 43 -25.03 21.12 -29.60
CA TYR A 43 -25.16 22.56 -29.48
C TYR A 43 -25.85 23.13 -30.73
N THR A 44 -26.77 24.02 -30.41
CA THR A 44 -27.54 24.92 -31.27
C THR A 44 -26.63 25.79 -32.15
N ASN A 45 -27.23 26.52 -33.09
CA ASN A 45 -26.54 27.49 -33.93
C ASN A 45 -25.61 28.40 -33.10
N PRO A 46 -24.40 28.72 -33.61
CA PRO A 46 -23.45 29.55 -32.90
C PRO A 46 -24.06 30.93 -32.60
N SER A 47 -23.82 31.44 -31.41
CA SER A 47 -24.36 32.73 -30.97
C SER A 47 -23.39 33.46 -30.05
N CYS A 48 -23.39 34.79 -30.10
CA CYS A 48 -22.63 35.63 -29.19
C CYS A 48 -23.56 36.64 -28.51
N ARG A 49 -23.31 36.94 -27.24
CA ARG A 49 -24.01 37.96 -26.46
C ARG A 49 -23.01 38.85 -25.75
N SER A 50 -23.24 40.17 -25.80
CA SER A 50 -22.47 41.15 -25.04
C SER A 50 -23.05 41.29 -23.63
N LEU A 51 -22.19 41.20 -22.61
CA LEU A 51 -22.56 41.47 -21.23
C LEU A 51 -22.37 42.96 -20.91
N PRO A 52 -23.39 43.66 -20.41
CA PRO A 52 -23.42 45.12 -20.37
C PRO A 52 -22.49 45.78 -19.35
N ARG A 53 -21.77 45.03 -18.50
CA ARG A 53 -20.99 45.62 -17.40
C ARG A 53 -19.47 45.65 -17.59
N HIS A 54 -18.89 44.92 -18.54
CA HIS A 54 -17.43 44.73 -18.58
C HIS A 54 -16.80 44.60 -19.97
N ASN A 55 -17.44 45.11 -21.03
CA ASN A 55 -16.99 44.88 -22.42
C ASN A 55 -16.67 43.40 -22.67
N GLU A 56 -17.52 42.54 -22.10
CA GLU A 56 -17.34 41.10 -22.11
C GLU A 56 -18.29 40.52 -23.15
N VAL A 57 -17.77 39.61 -23.97
CA VAL A 57 -18.55 38.89 -24.96
C VAL A 57 -18.50 37.41 -24.62
N VAL A 58 -19.67 36.78 -24.57
CA VAL A 58 -19.80 35.33 -24.39
C VAL A 58 -20.32 34.74 -25.69
N CYS A 59 -19.56 33.85 -26.29
CA CYS A 59 -19.94 33.11 -27.49
C CYS A 59 -20.11 31.62 -27.17
N GLU A 60 -21.18 31.02 -27.69
CA GLU A 60 -21.55 29.62 -27.44
C GLU A 60 -21.64 28.84 -28.75
N GLY A 61 -21.14 27.60 -28.77
CA GLY A 61 -21.33 26.66 -29.88
C GLY A 61 -20.50 26.90 -31.14
N LEU A 62 -19.40 27.66 -31.03
CA LEU A 62 -18.51 27.99 -32.17
C LEU A 62 -17.80 26.74 -32.74
N LYS A 63 -17.57 26.74 -34.06
CA LYS A 63 -16.69 25.74 -34.73
C LYS A 63 -15.35 26.33 -35.18
N SER A 64 -15.30 27.64 -35.37
CA SER A 64 -14.10 28.44 -35.66
C SER A 64 -14.13 29.74 -34.87
N LEU A 65 -12.96 30.30 -34.55
CA LEU A 65 -12.85 31.63 -33.93
C LEU A 65 -13.23 32.76 -34.89
N GLU A 66 -13.07 32.56 -36.20
CA GLU A 66 -13.45 33.55 -37.22
C GLU A 66 -14.94 33.94 -37.11
N GLU A 67 -15.79 33.00 -36.67
CA GLU A 67 -17.23 33.20 -36.46
C GLU A 67 -17.53 34.34 -35.47
N VAL A 68 -16.62 34.63 -34.52
CA VAL A 68 -16.79 35.72 -33.54
C VAL A 68 -16.94 37.06 -34.25
N THR A 69 -16.16 37.32 -35.30
CA THR A 69 -16.21 38.59 -36.05
C THR A 69 -17.52 38.77 -36.81
N SER A 70 -18.18 37.67 -37.17
CA SER A 70 -19.47 37.68 -37.87
C SER A 70 -20.67 37.82 -36.94
N LEU A 71 -20.53 37.42 -35.67
CA LEU A 71 -21.60 37.35 -34.67
C LEU A 71 -21.63 38.55 -33.72
N VAL A 72 -20.54 39.32 -33.66
CA VAL A 72 -20.42 40.53 -32.83
C VAL A 72 -20.48 41.76 -33.73
N SER A 73 -21.22 42.80 -33.29
CA SER A 73 -21.31 44.06 -34.04
C SER A 73 -19.93 44.70 -34.24
N SER A 74 -19.66 45.21 -35.43
CA SER A 74 -18.39 45.86 -35.78
C SER A 74 -18.03 47.04 -34.87
N GLU A 75 -19.03 47.73 -34.31
CA GLU A 75 -18.84 48.82 -33.34
C GLU A 75 -18.35 48.33 -31.97
N GLN A 76 -18.68 47.08 -31.60
CA GLN A 76 -18.34 46.49 -30.31
C GLN A 76 -16.97 45.79 -30.32
N LEU A 77 -16.56 45.21 -31.45
CA LEU A 77 -15.29 44.47 -31.60
C LEU A 77 -14.06 45.16 -30.98
N PRO A 78 -13.76 46.45 -31.26
CA PRO A 78 -12.57 47.11 -30.70
C PRO A 78 -12.68 47.42 -29.20
N GLN A 79 -13.87 47.33 -28.60
CA GLN A 79 -14.10 47.61 -27.18
C GLN A 79 -13.99 46.36 -26.31
N VAL A 80 -14.08 45.16 -26.89
CA VAL A 80 -14.10 43.89 -26.16
C VAL A 80 -12.77 43.68 -25.41
N THR A 81 -12.85 43.57 -24.08
CA THR A 81 -11.69 43.29 -23.23
C THR A 81 -11.61 41.85 -22.80
N THR A 82 -12.76 41.18 -22.71
CA THR A 82 -12.89 39.78 -22.28
C THR A 82 -13.72 39.02 -23.28
N LEU A 83 -13.17 37.92 -23.81
CA LEU A 83 -13.88 36.99 -24.67
C LEU A 83 -14.00 35.63 -23.99
N THR A 84 -15.22 35.20 -23.73
CA THR A 84 -15.54 33.87 -23.20
C THR A 84 -16.14 33.02 -24.31
N ILE A 85 -15.49 31.91 -24.59
CA ILE A 85 -15.93 30.90 -25.56
C ILE A 85 -16.40 29.70 -24.77
N ALA A 86 -17.70 29.42 -24.84
CA ALA A 86 -18.32 28.33 -24.13
C ALA A 86 -18.80 27.25 -25.10
N HIS A 87 -18.63 25.98 -24.72
CA HIS A 87 -19.22 24.86 -25.44
C HIS A 87 -18.85 24.78 -26.93
N ALA A 88 -17.64 25.22 -27.27
CA ALA A 88 -17.17 25.26 -28.64
C ALA A 88 -16.42 23.97 -29.02
N ASN A 89 -16.46 23.61 -30.30
CA ASN A 89 -15.71 22.50 -30.87
C ASN A 89 -14.80 23.04 -31.98
N ILE A 90 -13.70 23.64 -31.55
CA ILE A 90 -12.78 24.40 -32.41
C ILE A 90 -11.73 23.46 -33.00
N SER A 91 -11.68 23.44 -34.33
CA SER A 91 -10.73 22.60 -35.07
C SER A 91 -9.29 23.14 -35.06
N SER A 92 -9.11 24.45 -35.01
CA SER A 92 -7.81 25.10 -34.87
C SER A 92 -7.95 26.46 -34.17
N PHE A 93 -7.03 26.76 -33.26
CA PHE A 93 -6.90 28.04 -32.58
C PHE A 93 -5.72 28.82 -33.16
N THR A 94 -5.98 30.02 -33.67
CA THR A 94 -4.99 31.04 -34.01
C THR A 94 -5.44 32.40 -33.49
N LEU A 95 -4.50 33.24 -33.05
CA LEU A 95 -4.81 34.63 -32.68
C LEU A 95 -5.13 35.51 -33.90
N ASP A 96 -4.79 35.06 -35.11
CA ASP A 96 -5.12 35.74 -36.37
C ASP A 96 -6.64 35.98 -36.50
N ASP A 97 -7.44 35.02 -36.04
CA ASP A 97 -8.89 35.07 -36.07
C ASP A 97 -9.48 36.16 -35.15
N LEU A 98 -8.67 36.70 -34.24
CA LEU A 98 -9.07 37.67 -33.21
C LEU A 98 -8.43 39.06 -33.40
N VAL A 99 -7.76 39.32 -34.54
CA VAL A 99 -7.10 40.60 -34.83
C VAL A 99 -8.04 41.81 -34.75
N SER A 100 -9.33 41.61 -35.04
CA SER A 100 -10.36 42.65 -34.91
C SER A 100 -10.66 43.07 -33.46
N LEU A 101 -10.25 42.28 -32.47
CA LEU A 101 -10.45 42.53 -31.03
C LEU A 101 -9.21 43.20 -30.42
N THR A 102 -8.90 44.41 -30.86
CA THR A 102 -7.65 45.12 -30.51
C THR A 102 -7.45 45.40 -29.02
N SER A 103 -8.55 45.46 -28.25
CA SER A 103 -8.52 45.67 -26.79
C SER A 103 -8.65 44.39 -25.98
N LEU A 104 -8.50 43.20 -26.59
CA LEU A 104 -8.66 41.93 -25.89
C LEU A 104 -7.46 41.65 -24.96
N HIS A 105 -7.75 41.44 -23.68
CA HIS A 105 -6.75 41.10 -22.65
C HIS A 105 -6.99 39.72 -22.05
N THR A 106 -8.26 39.33 -21.92
CA THR A 106 -8.67 38.07 -21.28
C THR A 106 -9.38 37.17 -22.27
N LEU A 107 -8.84 35.97 -22.46
CA LEU A 107 -9.45 34.93 -23.29
C LEU A 107 -9.80 33.71 -22.42
N MET A 108 -11.06 33.32 -22.45
CA MET A 108 -11.58 32.22 -21.63
C MET A 108 -12.20 31.14 -22.52
N PHE A 109 -11.80 29.89 -22.31
CA PHE A 109 -12.42 28.71 -22.89
C PHE A 109 -13.13 27.94 -21.78
N ASN A 110 -14.43 27.72 -21.94
CA ASN A 110 -15.27 27.04 -20.95
C ASN A 110 -15.97 25.84 -21.59
N PHE A 111 -15.78 24.63 -21.08
CA PHE A 111 -16.33 23.40 -21.67
C PHE A 111 -16.09 23.32 -23.19
N SER A 112 -14.94 23.82 -23.62
CA SER A 112 -14.63 24.02 -25.02
C SER A 112 -13.45 23.13 -25.41
N TYR A 113 -13.55 22.62 -26.62
CA TYR A 113 -12.58 21.73 -27.21
C TYR A 113 -11.78 22.49 -28.27
N VAL A 114 -10.45 22.40 -28.18
CA VAL A 114 -9.53 23.02 -29.14
C VAL A 114 -8.59 21.93 -29.63
N LYS A 115 -8.74 21.51 -30.89
CA LYS A 115 -7.98 20.38 -31.43
C LYS A 115 -6.51 20.71 -31.68
N ASN A 116 -6.25 21.85 -32.32
CA ASN A 116 -4.90 22.24 -32.75
C ASN A 116 -4.67 23.71 -32.40
N TRP A 117 -3.43 24.04 -32.01
CA TRP A 117 -2.98 25.42 -31.85
C TRP A 117 -1.99 25.73 -32.98
N THR A 118 -2.19 26.84 -33.67
CA THR A 118 -1.37 27.25 -34.83
C THR A 118 -0.71 28.60 -34.57
N ALA A 119 0.49 28.77 -35.13
CA ALA A 119 1.24 30.01 -35.01
C ALA A 119 0.48 31.16 -35.71
N PRO A 120 0.39 32.34 -35.08
CA PRO A 120 -0.15 33.52 -35.74
C PRO A 120 0.78 34.00 -36.88
N HIS A 121 0.17 34.58 -37.90
CA HIS A 121 0.84 35.11 -39.09
C HIS A 121 0.52 36.59 -39.35
N LEU A 122 -0.52 37.14 -38.71
CA LEU A 122 -0.95 38.51 -38.88
C LEU A 122 -0.36 39.42 -37.81
N ASP A 123 -0.08 40.66 -38.19
CA ASP A 123 0.29 41.75 -37.28
C ASP A 123 -0.64 42.94 -37.54
N PRO A 124 -1.09 43.67 -36.49
CA PRO A 124 -0.81 43.46 -35.06
C PRO A 124 -1.72 42.39 -34.42
N LEU A 125 -1.16 41.62 -33.47
CA LEU A 125 -1.90 40.64 -32.66
C LEU A 125 -2.55 41.27 -31.41
N PRO A 126 -3.69 40.73 -30.93
CA PRO A 126 -4.26 41.12 -29.65
C PRO A 126 -3.33 40.77 -28.49
N SER A 127 -3.25 41.66 -27.50
CA SER A 127 -2.36 41.52 -26.33
C SER A 127 -3.02 40.72 -25.22
N VAL A 128 -3.33 39.45 -25.49
CA VAL A 128 -3.93 38.54 -24.50
C VAL A 128 -2.93 38.26 -23.36
N THR A 129 -3.17 38.86 -22.20
CA THR A 129 -2.35 38.71 -20.99
C THR A 129 -2.83 37.57 -20.10
N THR A 130 -4.12 37.23 -20.17
CA THR A 130 -4.74 36.21 -19.34
C THR A 130 -5.46 35.17 -20.20
N LEU A 131 -5.04 33.92 -20.06
CA LEU A 131 -5.70 32.77 -20.68
C LEU A 131 -6.30 31.89 -19.60
N LEU A 132 -7.59 31.61 -19.70
CA LEU A 132 -8.29 30.71 -18.78
C LEU A 132 -8.89 29.54 -19.56
N LEU A 133 -8.52 28.33 -19.16
CA LEU A 133 -9.05 27.08 -19.70
C LEU A 133 -9.82 26.38 -18.58
N ASN A 134 -11.14 26.28 -18.73
CA ASN A 134 -12.05 25.65 -17.77
C ASN A 134 -12.67 24.39 -18.37
N HIS A 135 -12.57 23.27 -17.66
CA HIS A 135 -12.96 21.93 -18.12
C HIS A 135 -12.33 21.59 -19.48
N CYS A 136 -10.99 21.61 -19.55
CA CYS A 136 -10.20 21.47 -20.79
C CYS A 136 -10.31 20.09 -21.46
N TRP A 137 -10.50 20.04 -22.78
CA TRP A 137 -10.56 18.78 -23.57
C TRP A 137 -9.51 18.72 -24.71
N ASP A 138 -8.71 17.65 -24.79
CA ASP A 138 -7.90 17.25 -25.97
C ASP A 138 -8.28 15.82 -26.42
N ASN A 139 -8.24 15.57 -27.74
CA ASN A 139 -8.84 14.42 -28.44
C ASN A 139 -8.04 13.11 -28.36
N ASN A 140 -6.88 13.10 -27.73
CA ASN A 140 -5.98 11.96 -27.90
C ASN A 140 -6.25 10.76 -26.97
N MET A 141 -7.17 10.85 -26.00
CA MET A 141 -7.32 9.81 -24.96
C MET A 141 -8.76 9.42 -24.64
N LEU A 142 -9.62 9.29 -25.67
CA LEU A 142 -10.96 8.67 -25.55
C LEU A 142 -10.94 7.16 -25.19
N LYS A 143 -9.79 6.59 -24.80
CA LYS A 143 -9.60 5.14 -24.67
C LYS A 143 -9.30 4.59 -23.28
N ILE A 144 -9.28 5.38 -22.21
CA ILE A 144 -9.06 4.81 -20.88
C ILE A 144 -10.28 5.01 -20.00
N ILE A 145 -11.05 3.92 -19.87
CA ILE A 145 -11.96 3.40 -18.83
C ILE A 145 -12.69 4.39 -17.87
N GLU A 146 -12.19 5.60 -17.59
CA GLU A 146 -12.86 6.63 -16.78
C GLU A 146 -13.38 7.88 -17.53
N LYS A 147 -13.23 7.99 -18.86
CA LYS A 147 -13.81 9.12 -19.65
C LYS A 147 -13.47 10.53 -19.11
N LYS A 148 -12.30 10.75 -18.53
CA LYS A 148 -11.87 12.10 -18.10
C LYS A 148 -11.05 12.77 -19.21
N PRO A 149 -11.42 13.99 -19.63
CA PRO A 149 -10.73 14.69 -20.70
C PRO A 149 -9.34 15.15 -20.23
N THR A 150 -8.31 14.88 -21.02
CA THR A 150 -6.93 15.26 -20.73
C THR A 150 -6.51 16.47 -21.56
N LEU A 151 -5.72 17.39 -21.03
CA LEU A 151 -5.10 18.49 -21.77
C LEU A 151 -3.60 18.22 -21.92
N VAL A 152 -3.11 18.28 -23.17
CA VAL A 152 -1.68 18.32 -23.47
C VAL A 152 -1.30 19.79 -23.66
N LEU A 153 -0.48 20.32 -22.75
CA LEU A 153 0.00 21.69 -22.80
C LEU A 153 1.51 21.68 -23.05
N THR A 154 1.94 22.35 -24.12
CA THR A 154 3.36 22.47 -24.50
C THR A 154 3.81 23.92 -24.47
N SER A 155 5.11 24.13 -24.28
CA SER A 155 5.75 25.45 -24.37
C SER A 155 5.50 26.11 -25.74
N GLN A 156 5.51 25.31 -26.81
CA GLN A 156 5.23 25.75 -28.17
C GLN A 156 3.81 26.30 -28.31
N MET A 157 2.80 25.63 -27.76
CA MET A 157 1.41 26.10 -27.84
C MET A 157 1.24 27.47 -27.16
N LEU A 158 1.88 27.66 -26.00
CA LEU A 158 1.84 28.94 -25.29
C LEU A 158 2.66 30.04 -25.98
N SER A 159 3.68 29.68 -26.77
CA SER A 159 4.45 30.65 -27.56
C SER A 159 3.62 31.37 -28.62
N TYR A 160 2.49 30.80 -29.03
CA TYR A 160 1.53 31.43 -29.96
C TYR A 160 0.68 32.53 -29.31
N VAL A 161 0.77 32.71 -27.99
CA VAL A 161 0.17 33.81 -27.24
C VAL A 161 1.31 34.61 -26.58
N PRO A 162 2.02 35.45 -27.34
CA PRO A 162 3.31 36.01 -26.92
C PRO A 162 3.21 36.96 -25.71
N SER A 163 2.06 37.59 -25.49
CA SER A 163 1.82 38.53 -24.37
C SER A 163 1.30 37.86 -23.10
N LEU A 164 1.22 36.53 -23.05
CA LEU A 164 0.60 35.80 -21.94
C LEU A 164 1.40 35.96 -20.64
N GLU A 165 0.75 36.51 -19.60
CA GLU A 165 1.34 36.70 -18.27
C GLU A 165 0.76 35.74 -17.22
N GLU A 166 -0.53 35.42 -17.31
CA GLU A 166 -1.22 34.52 -16.39
C GLU A 166 -1.99 33.42 -17.12
N LEU A 167 -1.77 32.18 -16.70
CA LEU A 167 -2.49 31.01 -17.22
C LEU A 167 -3.31 30.35 -16.11
N TYR A 168 -4.60 30.20 -16.34
CA TYR A 168 -5.53 29.53 -15.44
C TYR A 168 -6.00 28.20 -16.05
N LEU A 169 -5.76 27.11 -15.33
CA LEU A 169 -6.22 25.77 -15.66
C LEU A 169 -7.20 25.35 -14.57
N VAL A 170 -8.49 25.31 -14.91
CA VAL A 170 -9.59 25.05 -13.96
C VAL A 170 -10.26 23.73 -14.34
N ASP A 171 -10.25 22.78 -13.40
CA ASP A 171 -10.77 21.42 -13.58
C ASP A 171 -10.26 20.72 -14.87
N CYS A 172 -8.95 20.78 -15.08
CA CYS A 172 -8.28 20.15 -16.22
C CYS A 172 -7.39 18.99 -15.76
N PHE A 173 -7.32 17.91 -16.56
CA PHE A 173 -6.47 16.76 -16.27
C PHE A 173 -5.21 16.78 -17.15
N LEU A 174 -4.06 17.12 -16.57
CA LEU A 174 -2.77 17.21 -17.26
C LEU A 174 -2.01 15.89 -17.05
N MET A 175 -1.68 15.14 -18.11
CA MET A 175 -0.89 13.91 -17.90
C MET A 175 0.57 14.20 -17.59
N GLN A 176 1.24 14.98 -18.43
CA GLN A 176 2.65 15.33 -18.29
C GLN A 176 2.81 16.75 -18.85
N PRO A 177 2.51 17.79 -18.06
CA PRO A 177 2.74 19.16 -18.51
C PRO A 177 4.24 19.34 -18.76
N GLU A 178 4.59 19.83 -19.96
CA GLU A 178 5.95 20.20 -20.27
C GLU A 178 6.40 21.34 -19.35
N LYS A 179 7.69 21.43 -19.04
CA LYS A 179 8.24 22.56 -18.31
C LYS A 179 7.98 23.84 -19.09
N LEU A 180 7.27 24.79 -18.48
CA LEU A 180 6.89 26.05 -19.12
C LEU A 180 7.94 27.16 -18.92
N GLU A 181 9.20 26.79 -18.68
CA GLU A 181 10.30 27.73 -18.44
C GLU A 181 10.61 28.61 -19.67
N ASP A 182 10.38 28.08 -20.87
CA ASP A 182 10.66 28.77 -22.13
C ASP A 182 9.61 29.84 -22.49
N VAL A 183 8.50 29.92 -21.76
CA VAL A 183 7.44 30.92 -21.99
C VAL A 183 7.85 32.23 -21.33
N LYS A 184 8.58 33.07 -22.08
CA LYS A 184 9.24 34.30 -21.62
C LYS A 184 8.40 35.22 -20.71
N HIS A 185 7.12 35.37 -21.01
CA HIS A 185 6.25 36.36 -20.34
C HIS A 185 5.37 35.75 -19.24
N LEU A 186 5.32 34.42 -19.12
CA LEU A 186 4.46 33.75 -18.14
C LEU A 186 4.99 33.95 -16.72
N ARG A 187 4.28 34.80 -15.97
CA ARG A 187 4.60 35.15 -14.59
C ARG A 187 3.96 34.18 -13.61
N LYS A 188 2.72 33.79 -13.88
CA LYS A 188 1.92 33.01 -12.92
C LYS A 188 1.09 31.91 -13.58
N LEU A 189 1.24 30.70 -13.05
CA LEU A 189 0.43 29.54 -13.40
C LEU A 189 -0.58 29.25 -12.28
N HIS A 190 -1.85 29.11 -12.61
CA HIS A 190 -2.90 28.74 -11.67
C HIS A 190 -3.47 27.38 -12.07
N ILE A 191 -3.39 26.41 -11.17
CA ILE A 191 -4.02 25.09 -11.33
C ILE A 191 -5.07 24.97 -10.23
N ILE A 192 -6.34 24.94 -10.63
CA ILE A 192 -7.48 24.98 -9.72
C ILE A 192 -8.31 23.72 -9.97
N ASP A 193 -8.42 22.87 -8.95
CA ASP A 193 -9.08 21.57 -9.05
C ASP A 193 -8.44 20.68 -10.14
N GLY A 194 -9.20 19.72 -10.69
CA GLY A 194 -8.71 18.80 -11.73
C GLY A 194 -7.63 17.82 -11.25
N GLY A 195 -6.73 17.46 -12.16
CA GLY A 195 -5.64 16.56 -11.82
C GLY A 195 -4.38 16.71 -12.67
N VAL A 196 -3.24 16.34 -12.10
CA VAL A 196 -1.94 16.36 -12.79
C VAL A 196 -1.27 15.00 -12.61
N GLY A 197 -0.55 14.53 -13.62
CA GLY A 197 0.23 13.31 -13.54
C GLY A 197 1.16 13.31 -12.35
N CYS A 198 1.10 12.26 -11.54
CA CYS A 198 2.04 12.09 -10.43
C CYS A 198 3.25 11.29 -10.90
N ASP A 199 4.11 12.00 -11.62
CA ASP A 199 5.39 11.53 -12.13
C ASP A 199 6.53 12.50 -11.75
N SER A 200 7.75 11.97 -11.65
CA SER A 200 8.94 12.74 -11.24
C SER A 200 9.25 13.90 -12.20
N SER A 201 8.82 13.81 -13.46
CA SER A 201 8.92 14.91 -14.44
C SER A 201 8.17 16.17 -14.01
N ASN A 202 7.19 16.08 -13.11
CA ASN A 202 6.37 17.20 -12.65
C ASN A 202 6.86 17.86 -11.36
N LEU A 203 8.03 17.47 -10.84
CA LEU A 203 8.61 18.08 -9.63
C LEU A 203 8.84 19.59 -9.74
N TRP A 204 9.05 20.11 -10.95
CA TRP A 204 9.19 21.55 -11.20
C TRP A 204 7.95 22.36 -10.77
N LEU A 205 6.75 21.75 -10.76
CA LEU A 205 5.54 22.41 -10.28
C LEU A 205 5.64 22.76 -8.79
N LEU A 206 6.30 21.91 -8.00
CA LEU A 206 6.56 22.20 -6.59
C LEU A 206 7.54 23.37 -6.45
N ASP A 207 8.60 23.42 -7.26
CA ASP A 207 9.55 24.53 -7.24
C ASP A 207 8.89 25.86 -7.66
N TRP A 208 7.99 25.82 -8.65
CA TRP A 208 7.19 26.98 -9.06
C TRP A 208 6.20 27.41 -7.98
N PHE A 209 5.57 26.46 -7.29
CA PHE A 209 4.68 26.74 -6.17
C PHE A 209 5.44 27.39 -5.00
N GLU A 210 6.59 26.84 -4.63
CA GLU A 210 7.45 27.35 -3.55
C GLU A 210 8.03 28.74 -3.87
N SER A 211 8.33 29.03 -5.15
CA SER A 211 8.79 30.36 -5.60
C SER A 211 7.67 31.37 -5.84
N GLY A 212 6.39 30.98 -5.71
CA GLY A 212 5.23 31.84 -5.97
C GLY A 212 4.90 32.05 -7.45
N ARG A 213 5.59 31.36 -8.36
CA ARG A 213 5.29 31.34 -9.81
C ARG A 213 4.10 30.45 -10.17
N ALA A 214 3.71 29.54 -9.29
CA ALA A 214 2.50 28.73 -9.44
C ALA A 214 1.59 28.82 -8.20
N SER A 215 0.30 28.71 -8.42
CA SER A 215 -0.75 28.59 -7.40
C SER A 215 -1.53 27.32 -7.69
N ILE A 216 -1.38 26.31 -6.84
CA ILE A 216 -2.04 25.00 -6.99
C ILE A 216 -3.07 24.85 -5.87
N SER A 217 -4.32 24.57 -6.23
CA SER A 217 -5.41 24.32 -5.26
C SER A 217 -5.18 23.02 -4.49
N ARG A 218 -5.64 22.96 -3.23
CA ARG A 218 -5.58 21.74 -2.40
C ARG A 218 -6.43 20.59 -2.98
N ASN A 219 -7.42 20.95 -3.79
CA ASN A 219 -8.30 20.00 -4.47
C ASN A 219 -7.70 19.44 -5.76
N THR A 220 -6.57 19.99 -6.23
CA THR A 220 -5.88 19.44 -7.40
C THR A 220 -5.28 18.08 -7.03
N THR A 221 -5.65 17.06 -7.78
CA THR A 221 -5.32 15.67 -7.45
C THR A 221 -4.24 15.07 -8.35
N CYS A 222 -3.61 14.01 -7.85
CA CYS A 222 -2.84 13.09 -8.66
C CYS A 222 -3.76 12.39 -9.66
N TYR A 223 -3.39 12.44 -10.94
CA TYR A 223 -4.08 11.75 -12.02
C TYR A 223 -3.17 10.66 -12.59
N ILE A 224 -3.60 9.40 -12.51
CA ILE A 224 -2.90 8.28 -13.14
C ILE A 224 -3.81 7.67 -14.18
N PRO A 225 -3.43 7.70 -15.48
CA PRO A 225 -4.29 7.22 -16.56
C PRO A 225 -4.46 5.70 -16.56
N THR A 226 -3.50 4.93 -16.04
CA THR A 226 -3.51 3.46 -16.12
C THR A 226 -4.11 2.79 -14.88
N VAL A 227 -5.28 2.18 -15.04
CA VAL A 227 -5.96 1.32 -14.05
C VAL A 227 -5.35 -0.10 -14.03
N HIS A 228 -4.02 -0.24 -14.03
CA HIS A 228 -3.39 -1.57 -13.99
C HIS A 228 -2.91 -2.03 -12.63
N ASP A 229 -2.97 -1.18 -11.60
CA ASP A 229 -2.85 -1.67 -10.23
C ASP A 229 -4.23 -1.86 -9.62
N MET A 230 -4.69 -3.12 -9.62
CA MET A 230 -5.78 -3.62 -8.77
C MET A 230 -5.41 -3.57 -7.28
N ALA A 231 -4.93 -2.42 -6.80
CA ALA A 231 -4.71 -2.12 -5.41
C ALA A 231 -5.34 -0.75 -5.11
N THR A 232 -6.67 -0.70 -5.15
CA THR A 232 -7.48 0.51 -4.84
C THR A 232 -7.21 1.10 -3.47
N LEU A 233 -6.65 0.32 -2.53
CA LEU A 233 -6.32 0.75 -1.17
C LEU A 233 -5.17 1.77 -1.10
N PHE A 234 -4.29 1.79 -2.09
CA PHE A 234 -3.01 2.52 -2.00
C PHE A 234 -2.72 3.40 -3.22
N SER A 235 -3.72 3.64 -4.06
CA SER A 235 -3.55 4.43 -5.28
C SER A 235 -3.17 5.88 -4.98
N LEU A 236 -2.27 6.42 -5.80
CA LEU A 236 -2.01 7.86 -5.85
C LEU A 236 -3.18 8.61 -6.49
N SER A 237 -3.97 7.96 -7.35
CA SER A 237 -5.06 8.62 -8.07
C SER A 237 -6.09 9.22 -7.13
N GLY A 238 -6.44 10.49 -7.34
CA GLY A 238 -7.40 11.22 -6.50
C GLY A 238 -6.84 11.75 -5.17
N ARG A 239 -5.55 11.56 -4.88
CA ARG A 239 -4.86 12.15 -3.71
C ARG A 239 -4.35 13.55 -4.01
N GLU A 240 -4.14 14.39 -3.00
CA GLU A 240 -3.64 15.76 -3.18
C GLU A 240 -2.26 15.79 -3.86
N LEU A 241 -2.13 16.54 -4.96
CA LEU A 241 -0.92 16.61 -5.78
C LEU A 241 0.27 17.18 -4.98
N LEU A 242 0.07 18.29 -4.27
CA LEU A 242 1.14 18.96 -3.52
C LEU A 242 1.72 18.08 -2.42
N MET A 243 0.88 17.28 -1.77
CA MET A 243 1.31 16.31 -0.76
C MET A 243 2.26 15.28 -1.39
N TRP A 244 1.85 14.69 -2.51
CA TRP A 244 2.69 13.71 -3.21
C TRP A 244 4.02 14.30 -3.69
N LEU A 245 3.99 15.50 -4.31
CA LEU A 245 5.20 16.16 -4.81
C LEU A 245 6.23 16.40 -3.68
N ARG A 246 5.76 16.79 -2.49
CA ARG A 246 6.65 16.99 -1.33
C ARG A 246 7.28 15.69 -0.87
N TYR A 247 6.49 14.64 -0.67
CA TYR A 247 7.03 13.33 -0.29
C TYR A 247 8.01 12.80 -1.34
N LYS A 248 7.72 13.00 -2.62
CA LYS A 248 8.59 12.60 -3.72
C LYS A 248 9.94 13.34 -3.67
N LYS A 249 9.92 14.67 -3.54
CA LYS A 249 11.13 15.51 -3.43
C LYS A 249 11.98 15.16 -2.20
N GLU A 250 11.33 14.95 -1.05
CA GLU A 250 12.01 14.56 0.20
C GLU A 250 12.62 13.17 0.09
N THR A 251 11.88 12.19 -0.44
CA THR A 251 12.35 10.81 -0.64
C THR A 251 13.54 10.77 -1.59
N GLU A 252 13.52 11.52 -2.70
CA GLU A 252 14.66 11.59 -3.64
C GLU A 252 15.89 12.22 -3.02
N ARG A 253 15.72 13.22 -2.15
CA ARG A 253 16.83 13.88 -1.45
C ARG A 253 17.51 12.95 -0.44
N GLU A 254 16.73 12.14 0.26
CA GLU A 254 17.21 11.26 1.34
C GLU A 254 17.62 9.87 0.85
N CYS A 255 17.32 9.54 -0.41
CA CYS A 255 17.64 8.23 -0.98
C CYS A 255 19.17 8.05 -1.09
N VAL A 256 19.68 6.95 -0.54
CA VAL A 256 21.11 6.63 -0.54
C VAL A 256 21.46 5.78 -1.76
N ALA A 257 22.39 6.25 -2.59
CA ALA A 257 22.92 5.44 -3.68
C ALA A 257 23.71 4.23 -3.12
N PRO A 258 23.60 3.03 -3.71
CA PRO A 258 23.00 2.71 -5.02
C PRO A 258 21.54 2.20 -4.94
N CYS A 259 20.81 2.48 -3.86
CA CYS A 259 19.40 2.12 -3.75
C CYS A 259 18.51 3.00 -4.64
N ASN A 260 17.36 2.46 -5.03
CA ASN A 260 16.31 3.19 -5.71
C ASN A 260 15.14 3.43 -4.75
N CYS A 261 14.64 4.66 -4.67
CA CYS A 261 13.54 5.02 -3.77
C CYS A 261 12.36 5.57 -4.58
N SER A 262 11.15 5.14 -4.24
CA SER A 262 9.94 5.55 -4.94
C SER A 262 8.76 5.75 -3.99
N VAL A 263 7.91 6.73 -4.31
CA VAL A 263 6.62 6.93 -3.63
C VAL A 263 5.56 6.22 -4.46
N THR A 264 5.18 5.02 -4.02
CA THR A 264 4.31 4.11 -4.79
C THR A 264 2.83 4.35 -4.55
N GLY A 265 2.47 5.04 -3.46
CA GLY A 265 1.09 5.16 -3.03
C GLY A 265 0.91 6.07 -1.83
N ILE A 266 -0.34 6.30 -1.46
CA ILE A 266 -0.73 6.99 -0.22
C ILE A 266 -1.84 6.18 0.45
N LYS A 267 -1.66 5.85 1.72
CA LYS A 267 -2.62 5.13 2.57
C LYS A 267 -3.85 6.00 2.85
N GLU A 268 -4.94 5.39 3.35
CA GLU A 268 -6.18 6.13 3.67
C GLU A 268 -5.98 7.22 4.73
N ASN A 269 -5.06 7.00 5.68
CA ASN A 269 -4.68 7.97 6.70
C ASN A 269 -3.72 9.06 6.19
N LEU A 270 -3.49 9.14 4.89
CA LEU A 270 -2.61 10.10 4.21
C LEU A 270 -1.10 9.86 4.38
N ASP A 271 -0.70 8.71 4.93
CA ASP A 271 0.72 8.35 5.01
C ASP A 271 1.24 7.86 3.64
N PRO A 272 2.45 8.29 3.22
CA PRO A 272 3.02 7.86 1.96
C PRO A 272 3.49 6.40 2.04
N ILE A 273 3.45 5.71 0.89
CA ILE A 273 4.06 4.39 0.74
C ILE A 273 5.39 4.58 0.03
N ILE A 274 6.41 4.77 0.83
CA ILE A 274 7.79 4.91 0.38
C ILE A 274 8.40 3.51 0.29
N HIS A 275 8.76 3.12 -0.92
CA HIS A 275 9.44 1.86 -1.23
C HIS A 275 10.90 2.14 -1.56
N VAL A 276 11.78 1.55 -0.77
CA VAL A 276 13.23 1.56 -0.96
C VAL A 276 13.69 0.19 -1.45
N ASP A 277 14.35 0.16 -2.60
CA ASP A 277 14.88 -1.03 -3.26
C ASP A 277 16.40 -0.97 -3.33
N CYS A 278 17.06 -1.89 -2.63
CA CYS A 278 18.51 -2.04 -2.59
C CYS A 278 18.91 -3.50 -2.89
N GLN A 279 18.19 -4.20 -3.77
CA GLN A 279 18.52 -5.58 -4.14
C GLN A 279 19.88 -5.70 -4.85
N GLU A 280 20.60 -6.79 -4.58
CA GLU A 280 21.83 -7.17 -5.31
C GLU A 280 22.96 -6.12 -5.27
N VAL A 281 22.95 -5.24 -4.27
CA VAL A 281 23.95 -4.17 -4.08
C VAL A 281 25.23 -4.67 -3.39
N GLY A 282 25.16 -5.81 -2.69
CA GLY A 282 26.26 -6.36 -1.90
C GLY A 282 26.34 -5.80 -0.48
N LEU A 283 25.22 -5.32 0.06
CA LEU A 283 25.13 -4.80 1.43
C LEU A 283 25.48 -5.88 2.46
N THR A 284 26.28 -5.54 3.47
CA THR A 284 26.60 -6.42 4.61
C THR A 284 25.81 -6.08 5.88
N GLU A 285 25.24 -4.89 5.93
CA GLU A 285 24.48 -4.34 7.04
C GLU A 285 23.23 -3.62 6.52
N LEU A 286 22.26 -3.36 7.40
CA LEU A 286 21.06 -2.62 7.05
C LEU A 286 21.39 -1.13 6.77
N PRO A 287 20.91 -0.53 5.66
CA PRO A 287 21.31 0.81 5.24
C PRO A 287 20.59 1.93 6.01
N ILE A 288 21.07 3.17 5.91
CA ILE A 288 20.26 4.33 6.30
C ILE A 288 19.17 4.51 5.24
N ILE A 289 17.91 4.64 5.67
CA ILE A 289 16.73 4.76 4.80
C ILE A 289 16.08 6.13 4.97
N PRO A 290 15.37 6.66 3.94
CA PRO A 290 14.56 7.86 4.06
C PRO A 290 13.56 7.78 5.19
N HIS A 291 13.21 8.94 5.76
CA HIS A 291 12.15 9.00 6.76
C HIS A 291 10.82 8.48 6.18
N ASN A 292 9.98 7.89 7.04
CA ASN A 292 8.68 7.32 6.69
C ASN A 292 8.73 6.19 5.64
N THR A 293 9.88 5.54 5.46
CA THR A 293 9.97 4.31 4.65
C THR A 293 9.01 3.25 5.20
N THR A 294 8.11 2.77 4.35
CA THR A 294 7.14 1.73 4.72
C THR A 294 7.52 0.37 4.16
N ARG A 295 8.14 0.33 2.98
CA ARG A 295 8.55 -0.91 2.30
C ARG A 295 10.04 -0.88 2.01
N LEU A 296 10.74 -1.92 2.44
CA LEU A 296 12.19 -2.04 2.25
C LEU A 296 12.55 -3.37 1.61
N THR A 297 13.29 -3.33 0.52
CA THR A 297 13.68 -4.52 -0.24
C THR A 297 15.19 -4.64 -0.31
N LEU A 298 15.71 -5.69 0.32
CA LEU A 298 17.14 -5.94 0.54
C LEU A 298 17.53 -7.37 0.11
N ASP A 299 16.76 -7.97 -0.79
CA ASP A 299 16.98 -9.34 -1.26
C ASP A 299 18.35 -9.48 -1.96
N ARG A 300 18.94 -10.67 -1.88
CA ARG A 300 20.21 -11.04 -2.54
C ARG A 300 21.38 -10.14 -2.18
N ASN A 301 21.51 -9.84 -0.89
CA ASN A 301 22.67 -9.13 -0.34
C ASN A 301 23.51 -10.09 0.54
N ASN A 302 24.43 -9.53 1.33
CA ASN A 302 25.30 -10.25 2.24
C ASN A 302 25.04 -9.88 3.71
N ILE A 303 23.81 -9.51 4.04
CA ILE A 303 23.44 -9.01 5.36
C ILE A 303 23.47 -10.17 6.36
N THR A 304 24.17 -9.98 7.48
CA THR A 304 24.26 -10.98 8.55
C THR A 304 23.53 -10.58 9.83
N ASN A 305 23.38 -9.28 10.05
CA ASN A 305 22.82 -8.71 11.27
C ASN A 305 21.57 -7.87 10.96
N MET A 306 20.47 -8.18 11.65
CA MET A 306 19.20 -7.47 11.53
C MET A 306 18.83 -6.64 12.78
N SER A 307 19.71 -6.52 13.78
CA SER A 307 19.41 -5.79 15.02
C SER A 307 18.97 -4.35 14.79
N LEU A 308 19.52 -3.66 13.77
CA LEU A 308 19.17 -2.27 13.45
C LEU A 308 17.68 -2.11 13.13
N LEU A 309 17.03 -3.13 12.56
CA LEU A 309 15.57 -3.16 12.31
C LEU A 309 14.77 -2.97 13.60
N PHE A 310 15.28 -3.50 14.72
CA PHE A 310 14.58 -3.53 15.99
C PHE A 310 14.97 -2.40 16.94
N THR A 311 16.12 -1.77 16.73
CA THR A 311 16.68 -0.75 17.64
C THR A 311 16.59 0.67 17.10
N SER A 312 16.50 0.86 15.79
CA SER A 312 16.55 2.19 15.18
C SER A 312 15.16 2.74 14.89
N GLU A 313 14.95 4.01 15.27
CA GLU A 313 13.69 4.71 15.04
C GLU A 313 13.33 4.84 13.55
N LEU A 314 14.35 4.81 12.69
CA LEU A 314 14.18 4.89 11.23
C LEU A 314 13.32 3.77 10.66
N TYR A 315 13.25 2.63 11.34
CA TYR A 315 12.58 1.42 10.86
C TYR A 315 11.16 1.25 11.43
N HIS A 316 10.69 2.10 12.34
CA HIS A 316 9.37 1.92 12.97
C HIS A 316 8.19 2.03 12.00
N HIS A 317 8.34 2.75 10.89
CA HIS A 317 7.27 2.92 9.91
C HIS A 317 7.18 1.76 8.90
N ILE A 318 8.13 0.82 8.93
CA ILE A 318 8.16 -0.30 8.01
C ILE A 318 7.01 -1.25 8.31
N ASP A 319 6.19 -1.52 7.29
CA ASP A 319 5.16 -2.55 7.28
C ASP A 319 5.58 -3.79 6.47
N SER A 320 6.59 -3.67 5.61
CA SER A 320 7.15 -4.81 4.89
C SER A 320 8.65 -4.67 4.64
N ILE A 321 9.40 -5.72 5.00
CA ILE A 321 10.83 -5.84 4.73
C ILE A 321 11.15 -7.18 4.08
N ALA A 322 11.88 -7.14 2.96
CA ALA A 322 12.36 -8.31 2.26
C ALA A 322 13.87 -8.48 2.45
N LEU A 323 14.28 -9.59 3.07
CA LEU A 323 15.66 -9.95 3.40
C LEU A 323 16.00 -11.34 2.86
N ASN A 324 15.36 -11.76 1.76
CA ASN A 324 15.59 -13.08 1.18
C ASN A 324 17.00 -13.21 0.61
N TYR A 325 17.56 -14.41 0.58
CA TYR A 325 18.89 -14.67 0.00
C TYR A 325 20.00 -13.81 0.62
N ASN A 326 20.00 -13.70 1.96
CA ASN A 326 21.06 -13.04 2.72
C ASN A 326 21.85 -14.09 3.53
N ARG A 327 22.65 -13.65 4.51
CA ARG A 327 23.45 -14.52 5.38
C ARG A 327 23.02 -14.41 6.85
N ILE A 328 21.74 -14.08 7.09
CA ILE A 328 21.20 -13.95 8.44
C ILE A 328 21.11 -15.34 9.05
N SER A 329 21.68 -15.53 10.23
CA SER A 329 21.71 -16.83 10.93
C SER A 329 21.10 -16.81 12.32
N TYR A 330 20.77 -15.61 12.83
CA TYR A 330 20.26 -15.40 14.16
C TYR A 330 19.30 -14.20 14.20
N MET A 331 18.30 -14.29 15.08
CA MET A 331 17.38 -13.21 15.42
C MET A 331 17.32 -13.08 16.93
N ASP A 332 17.54 -11.88 17.43
CA ASP A 332 17.49 -11.57 18.87
C ASP A 332 16.04 -11.48 19.35
N GLY A 333 15.68 -12.33 20.31
CA GLY A 333 14.31 -12.38 20.85
C GLY A 333 13.94 -11.18 21.70
N GLU A 334 14.88 -10.61 22.46
CA GLU A 334 14.61 -9.47 23.33
C GLU A 334 14.41 -8.19 22.51
N LEU A 335 15.28 -7.96 21.52
CA LEU A 335 15.12 -6.85 20.58
C LEU A 335 13.80 -6.96 19.82
N TYR A 336 13.46 -8.15 19.34
CA TYR A 336 12.19 -8.41 18.68
C TYR A 336 10.99 -8.12 19.62
N TYR A 337 11.01 -8.59 20.86
CA TYR A 337 9.94 -8.36 21.84
C TYR A 337 9.67 -6.87 22.04
N ASN A 338 10.73 -6.11 22.31
CA ASN A 338 10.64 -4.67 22.57
C ASN A 338 10.13 -3.92 21.33
N TYR A 339 10.59 -4.32 20.15
CA TYR A 339 10.16 -3.73 18.89
C TYR A 339 8.67 -3.97 18.63
N ILE A 340 8.17 -5.21 18.73
CA ILE A 340 6.77 -5.51 18.41
C ILE A 340 5.80 -4.94 19.45
N LYS A 341 6.15 -5.00 20.73
CA LYS A 341 5.28 -4.52 21.82
C LYS A 341 4.86 -3.06 21.67
N ASN A 342 5.77 -2.23 21.17
CA ASN A 342 5.57 -0.79 21.04
C ASN A 342 4.97 -0.37 19.68
N ARG A 343 4.69 -1.33 18.79
CA ARG A 343 4.13 -1.05 17.46
C ARG A 343 2.61 -1.02 17.47
N SER A 344 2.08 -0.17 16.59
CA SER A 344 0.65 0.00 16.34
C SER A 344 0.19 -0.63 15.03
N MET A 345 1.11 -1.21 14.24
CA MET A 345 0.84 -1.76 12.91
C MET A 345 1.57 -3.10 12.68
N ASP A 346 1.01 -3.91 11.79
CA ASP A 346 1.59 -5.17 11.32
C ASP A 346 2.92 -4.96 10.60
N ILE A 347 3.74 -6.02 10.57
CA ILE A 347 4.98 -6.06 9.80
C ILE A 347 5.16 -7.43 9.15
N ILE A 348 5.50 -7.42 7.86
CA ILE A 348 5.86 -8.61 7.10
C ILE A 348 7.38 -8.65 6.95
N ILE A 349 8.03 -9.69 7.46
CA ILE A 349 9.49 -9.87 7.45
C ILE A 349 9.83 -11.12 6.62
N LYS A 350 10.32 -10.94 5.40
CA LYS A 350 10.69 -12.07 4.52
C LYS A 350 12.14 -12.47 4.75
N LEU A 351 12.38 -13.70 5.20
CA LEU A 351 13.69 -14.23 5.59
C LEU A 351 14.02 -15.52 4.84
N ALA A 352 13.42 -15.77 3.68
CA ALA A 352 13.64 -17.00 2.94
C ALA A 352 15.09 -17.11 2.45
N TYR A 353 15.60 -18.34 2.29
CA TYR A 353 16.94 -18.60 1.77
C TYR A 353 18.07 -17.91 2.57
N ASN A 354 17.99 -17.97 3.90
CA ASN A 354 19.03 -17.49 4.81
C ASN A 354 19.72 -18.67 5.52
N GLY A 355 20.49 -18.38 6.57
CA GLY A 355 21.19 -19.36 7.40
C GLY A 355 20.52 -19.63 8.75
N LEU A 356 19.22 -19.33 8.92
CA LEU A 356 18.53 -19.49 10.19
C LEU A 356 18.38 -20.96 10.57
N LYS A 357 18.86 -21.33 11.76
CA LYS A 357 18.71 -22.68 12.31
C LYS A 357 17.59 -22.76 13.33
N THR A 358 17.37 -21.68 14.07
CA THR A 358 16.35 -21.54 15.12
C THR A 358 15.79 -20.12 15.08
N MET A 359 14.69 -19.89 15.81
CA MET A 359 14.10 -18.56 16.03
C MET A 359 13.58 -18.46 17.47
N PRO A 360 13.40 -17.23 18.00
CA PRO A 360 12.89 -17.00 19.36
C PRO A 360 11.38 -17.26 19.48
N VAL A 361 10.92 -18.47 19.11
CA VAL A 361 9.51 -18.86 19.01
C VAL A 361 8.74 -18.72 20.32
N LYS A 362 9.38 -18.95 21.47
CA LYS A 362 8.77 -18.75 22.80
C LYS A 362 8.43 -17.29 23.06
N ILE A 363 9.32 -16.38 22.66
CA ILE A 363 9.09 -14.95 22.79
C ILE A 363 8.00 -14.51 21.82
N MET A 364 8.01 -15.02 20.58
CA MET A 364 6.94 -14.75 19.61
C MET A 364 5.56 -15.17 20.14
N LYS A 365 5.46 -16.37 20.73
CA LYS A 365 4.25 -16.88 21.37
C LYS A 365 3.82 -16.01 22.55
N GLN A 366 4.77 -15.54 23.36
CA GLN A 366 4.49 -14.59 24.44
C GLN A 366 3.87 -13.30 23.91
N VAL A 367 4.47 -12.68 22.88
CA VAL A 367 3.95 -11.45 22.25
C VAL A 367 2.53 -11.67 21.73
N HIS A 368 2.27 -12.77 21.03
CA HIS A 368 0.94 -13.09 20.53
C HIS A 368 -0.10 -13.22 21.65
N ASN A 369 0.25 -13.94 22.73
CA ASN A 369 -0.64 -14.11 23.87
C ASN A 369 -0.91 -12.80 24.63
N GLU A 370 0.08 -11.92 24.73
CA GLU A 370 -0.07 -10.58 25.33
C GLU A 370 -0.97 -9.70 24.45
N ALA A 371 -0.72 -9.65 23.13
CA ALA A 371 -1.53 -8.90 22.18
C ALA A 371 -3.00 -9.33 22.20
N ALA A 372 -3.27 -10.64 22.21
CA ALA A 372 -4.61 -11.20 22.28
C ALA A 372 -5.36 -10.78 23.56
N LYS A 373 -4.66 -10.70 24.71
CA LYS A 373 -5.25 -10.21 25.98
C LYS A 373 -5.58 -8.72 25.93
N GLU A 374 -4.76 -7.93 25.24
CA GLU A 374 -4.95 -6.49 25.09
C GLU A 374 -5.96 -6.12 23.98
N GLY A 375 -6.50 -7.11 23.25
CA GLY A 375 -7.39 -6.86 22.11
C GLY A 375 -6.67 -6.26 20.90
N LYS A 376 -5.34 -6.38 20.84
CA LYS A 376 -4.54 -5.99 19.67
C LYS A 376 -4.52 -7.16 18.69
N ASN A 377 -4.93 -6.91 17.45
CA ASN A 377 -4.89 -7.91 16.38
C ASN A 377 -3.64 -7.82 15.50
N HIS A 378 -2.67 -6.99 15.86
CA HIS A 378 -1.47 -6.81 15.05
C HIS A 378 -0.46 -7.91 15.32
N LEU A 379 -0.14 -8.71 14.31
CA LEU A 379 0.77 -9.84 14.42
C LEU A 379 1.80 -9.82 13.29
N PRO A 380 3.10 -9.92 13.61
CA PRO A 380 4.13 -9.99 12.59
C PRO A 380 4.04 -11.29 11.79
N MET A 381 4.30 -11.16 10.50
CA MET A 381 4.25 -12.23 9.51
C MET A 381 5.64 -12.48 8.97
N PHE A 382 6.02 -13.74 8.72
CA PHE A 382 7.38 -14.13 8.34
C PHE A 382 7.47 -15.07 7.13
N ASP A 383 8.20 -14.75 6.07
CA ASP A 383 8.58 -15.81 5.11
C ASP A 383 9.82 -16.56 5.63
N LEU A 384 9.66 -17.84 5.98
CA LEU A 384 10.70 -18.66 6.63
C LEU A 384 11.24 -19.77 5.72
N SER A 385 10.84 -19.76 4.46
CA SER A 385 11.12 -20.82 3.50
C SER A 385 12.63 -21.04 3.28
N ASN A 386 13.04 -22.28 3.04
CA ASN A 386 14.41 -22.63 2.61
C ASN A 386 15.54 -22.18 3.55
N ASN A 387 15.30 -22.22 4.87
CA ASN A 387 16.34 -22.08 5.89
C ASN A 387 16.73 -23.45 6.46
N PRO A 388 17.98 -23.62 6.96
CA PRO A 388 18.47 -24.88 7.53
C PRO A 388 17.95 -25.12 8.97
N TRP A 389 16.65 -25.30 9.13
CA TRP A 389 15.98 -25.48 10.43
C TRP A 389 16.49 -26.70 11.21
N ASN A 390 16.80 -26.49 12.49
CA ASN A 390 17.22 -27.53 13.43
C ASN A 390 16.00 -28.26 14.02
N CYS A 391 15.64 -29.38 13.42
CA CYS A 391 14.53 -30.22 13.88
C CYS A 391 14.90 -31.25 14.95
N ASP A 392 16.15 -31.29 15.42
CA ASP A 392 16.53 -32.18 16.53
C ASP A 392 16.48 -31.44 17.89
N ASP A 393 16.28 -30.12 17.88
CA ASP A 393 16.15 -29.32 19.10
C ASP A 393 14.71 -29.31 19.62
N CYS A 394 14.45 -30.19 20.59
CA CYS A 394 13.16 -30.31 21.26
C CYS A 394 12.77 -29.12 22.14
N SER A 395 13.68 -28.17 22.39
CA SER A 395 13.33 -26.91 23.06
C SER A 395 12.73 -25.86 22.12
N PHE A 396 12.89 -26.06 20.81
CA PHE A 396 12.49 -25.17 19.72
C PHE A 396 11.38 -25.76 18.85
N LEU A 397 11.53 -27.02 18.44
CA LEU A 397 10.69 -27.65 17.40
C LEU A 397 9.18 -27.61 17.68
N PRO A 398 8.67 -27.90 18.90
CA PRO A 398 7.23 -27.90 19.14
C PRO A 398 6.58 -26.53 18.91
N ASP A 399 7.15 -25.47 19.50
CA ASP A 399 6.64 -24.11 19.35
C ASP A 399 6.85 -23.59 17.92
N PHE A 400 7.90 -24.04 17.23
CA PHE A 400 8.14 -23.68 15.83
C PHE A 400 7.13 -24.32 14.87
N GLN A 401 6.81 -25.60 15.06
CA GLN A 401 5.79 -26.29 14.27
C GLN A 401 4.42 -25.62 14.43
N GLU A 402 4.08 -25.23 15.66
CA GLU A 402 2.85 -24.49 15.98
C GLU A 402 2.80 -23.13 15.26
N LEU A 403 3.88 -22.35 15.30
CA LEU A 403 3.99 -21.07 14.58
C LEU A 403 3.74 -21.24 13.07
N VAL A 404 4.42 -22.21 12.44
CA VAL A 404 4.30 -22.49 11.01
C VAL A 404 2.87 -22.91 10.64
N TYR A 405 2.22 -23.69 11.50
CA TYR A 405 0.82 -24.10 11.29
C TYR A 405 -0.13 -22.90 11.31
N TYR A 406 0.02 -21.99 12.28
CA TYR A 406 -0.85 -20.81 12.40
C TYR A 406 -0.66 -19.79 11.27
N GLN A 407 0.55 -19.66 10.74
CA GLN A 407 0.85 -18.70 9.68
C GLN A 407 0.68 -19.24 8.24
N ASN A 408 0.16 -20.47 8.10
CA ASN A 408 -0.01 -21.18 6.83
C ASN A 408 -0.95 -20.48 5.81
N TYR A 409 -1.75 -19.49 6.22
CA TYR A 409 -2.60 -18.73 5.27
C TYR A 409 -1.77 -17.82 4.35
N GLU A 410 -0.60 -17.37 4.82
CA GLU A 410 0.24 -16.38 4.12
C GLU A 410 1.59 -16.93 3.68
N MET A 411 1.96 -18.13 4.14
CA MET A 411 3.23 -18.78 3.86
C MET A 411 2.99 -20.14 3.22
N ASP A 412 3.90 -20.55 2.34
CA ASP A 412 3.92 -21.91 1.84
C ASP A 412 4.72 -22.82 2.81
N PRO A 413 4.07 -23.62 3.68
CA PRO A 413 4.76 -24.48 4.63
C PRO A 413 5.53 -25.60 3.92
N SER A 414 5.29 -25.82 2.62
CA SER A 414 5.92 -26.91 1.88
C SER A 414 7.44 -26.74 1.73
N ASN A 415 7.93 -25.50 1.86
CA ASN A 415 9.33 -25.12 1.76
C ASN A 415 10.02 -24.88 3.11
N ILE A 416 9.30 -25.09 4.22
CA ILE A 416 9.84 -25.05 5.58
C ILE A 416 10.20 -26.48 5.98
N ARG A 417 11.48 -26.81 5.83
CA ARG A 417 11.99 -28.18 5.95
C ARG A 417 13.19 -28.27 6.89
N CYS A 418 13.37 -29.45 7.47
CA CYS A 418 14.51 -29.77 8.33
C CYS A 418 15.83 -29.80 7.55
N ALA A 419 16.88 -29.33 8.18
CA ALA A 419 18.22 -29.30 7.59
C ALA A 419 18.77 -30.70 7.30
N ASN A 420 19.68 -30.80 6.34
CA ASN A 420 20.25 -32.09 5.93
C ASN A 420 21.03 -32.83 7.02
N TRP A 421 21.49 -32.12 8.05
CA TRP A 421 22.29 -32.68 9.15
C TRP A 421 21.43 -33.19 10.31
N THR A 422 20.12 -32.96 10.29
CA THR A 422 19.20 -33.44 11.33
C THR A 422 18.70 -34.85 11.05
N SER A 423 18.22 -35.55 12.08
CA SER A 423 17.63 -36.90 11.94
C SER A 423 16.45 -36.97 10.95
N THR A 424 15.76 -35.84 10.76
CA THR A 424 14.57 -35.69 9.92
C THR A 424 14.83 -34.92 8.61
N ALA A 425 16.07 -35.00 8.10
CA ALA A 425 16.54 -34.29 6.91
C ALA A 425 15.52 -34.22 5.75
N GLY A 426 15.24 -33.00 5.27
CA GLY A 426 14.36 -32.75 4.12
C GLY A 426 12.85 -32.93 4.38
N GLN A 427 12.45 -33.41 5.55
CA GLN A 427 11.04 -33.50 5.93
C GLN A 427 10.46 -32.11 6.20
N GLN A 428 9.16 -31.95 5.95
CA GLN A 428 8.44 -30.70 6.21
C GLN A 428 8.14 -30.57 7.70
N VAL A 429 8.43 -29.41 8.28
CA VAL A 429 8.27 -29.18 9.73
C VAL A 429 6.83 -29.43 10.18
N VAL A 430 5.85 -28.98 9.39
CA VAL A 430 4.41 -29.16 9.70
C VAL A 430 3.94 -30.62 9.71
N LYS A 431 4.71 -31.55 9.12
CA LYS A 431 4.36 -32.98 9.01
C LYS A 431 5.09 -33.87 10.03
N LEU A 432 5.99 -33.31 10.83
CA LEU A 432 6.73 -34.07 11.82
C LEU A 432 5.83 -34.53 12.95
N ASP A 433 6.03 -35.75 13.41
CA ASP A 433 5.44 -36.21 14.67
C ASP A 433 6.33 -35.77 15.84
N VAL A 434 6.13 -34.52 16.27
CA VAL A 434 6.94 -33.91 17.34
C VAL A 434 6.81 -34.68 18.66
N ASN A 435 5.67 -35.33 18.92
CA ASN A 435 5.46 -36.07 20.16
C ASN A 435 6.35 -37.31 20.27
N SER A 436 6.62 -37.99 19.16
CA SER A 436 7.53 -39.13 19.15
C SER A 436 9.00 -38.70 19.08
N LEU A 437 9.31 -37.62 18.37
CA LEU A 437 10.67 -37.08 18.27
C LEU A 437 11.15 -36.46 19.59
N CYS A 438 10.26 -35.78 20.31
CA CYS A 438 10.57 -35.03 21.52
C CYS A 438 9.93 -35.62 22.78
N ALA A 439 9.75 -36.95 22.79
CA ALA A 439 9.32 -37.64 23.99
C ALA A 439 10.34 -37.39 25.12
N PRO A 440 9.90 -36.97 26.33
CA PRO A 440 10.80 -36.87 27.46
C PRO A 440 11.43 -38.24 27.72
N ASP A 441 12.73 -38.27 28.03
CA ASP A 441 13.39 -39.50 28.43
C ASP A 441 12.57 -40.18 29.54
N PRO A 442 12.36 -41.51 29.46
CA PRO A 442 11.63 -42.22 30.49
C PRO A 442 12.29 -41.94 31.84
N PRO A 443 11.51 -41.60 32.89
CA PRO A 443 12.08 -41.30 34.18
C PRO A 443 12.91 -42.50 34.67
N LEU A 444 14.10 -42.23 35.22
CA LEU A 444 15.02 -43.25 35.75
C LEU A 444 14.35 -44.20 36.77
N LEU A 445 13.29 -43.73 37.44
CA LEU A 445 12.45 -44.50 38.35
C LEU A 445 11.01 -44.33 37.92
N GLN A 446 10.37 -45.41 37.49
CA GLN A 446 8.93 -45.40 37.27
C GLN A 446 8.21 -45.38 38.63
N PRO A 447 6.96 -44.88 38.70
CA PRO A 447 6.15 -44.97 39.92
C PRO A 447 6.05 -46.41 40.48
N LEU A 448 6.13 -47.42 39.60
CA LEU A 448 6.16 -48.83 39.97
C LEU A 448 7.47 -49.23 40.68
N ASP A 449 8.61 -48.66 40.26
CA ASP A 449 9.90 -48.91 40.90
C ASP A 449 9.94 -48.29 42.29
N ILE A 450 9.40 -47.07 42.45
CA ILE A 450 9.26 -46.42 43.76
C ILE A 450 8.39 -47.26 44.69
N LEU A 451 7.26 -47.78 44.18
CA LEU A 451 6.38 -48.66 44.94
C LEU A 451 7.10 -49.96 45.37
N ASN A 452 7.85 -50.57 44.45
CA ASN A 452 8.62 -51.80 44.73
C ASN A 452 9.74 -51.56 45.75
N ILE A 453 10.43 -50.43 45.68
CA ILE A 453 11.45 -50.02 46.66
C ILE A 453 10.79 -49.84 48.03
N CYS A 454 9.67 -49.11 48.12
CA CYS A 454 8.92 -48.93 49.36
C CYS A 454 8.46 -50.29 49.95
N MET A 455 7.93 -51.19 49.12
CA MET A 455 7.54 -52.54 49.53
C MET A 455 8.74 -53.36 50.01
N GLY A 456 9.88 -53.27 49.34
CA GLY A 456 11.12 -53.93 49.75
C GLY A 456 11.62 -53.42 51.11
N ILE A 457 11.58 -52.11 51.33
CA ILE A 457 11.94 -51.48 52.61
C ILE A 457 11.00 -51.95 53.73
N LEU A 458 9.68 -51.96 53.48
CA LEU A 458 8.69 -52.45 54.45
C LEU A 458 8.89 -53.93 54.80
N LEU A 459 9.20 -54.76 53.80
CA LEU A 459 9.49 -56.18 54.02
C LEU A 459 10.76 -56.35 54.86
N LEU A 460 11.82 -55.59 54.57
CA LEU A 460 13.06 -55.62 55.36
C LEU A 460 12.82 -55.16 56.80
N MET A 461 12.02 -54.12 57.02
CA MET A 461 11.63 -53.69 58.37
C MET A 461 10.86 -54.78 59.11
N LEU A 462 9.95 -55.49 58.44
CA LEU A 462 9.18 -56.59 59.02
C LEU A 462 10.10 -57.77 59.39
N ILE A 463 11.01 -58.15 58.50
CA ILE A 463 12.01 -59.20 58.75
C ILE A 463 12.91 -58.81 59.93
N PHE A 464 13.40 -57.57 59.97
CA PHE A 464 14.23 -57.07 61.06
C PHE A 464 13.49 -57.06 62.39
N ASN A 465 12.24 -56.59 62.41
CA ASN A 465 11.40 -56.62 63.61
C ASN A 465 11.13 -58.07 64.08
N PHE A 466 10.86 -58.99 63.14
CA PHE A 466 10.69 -60.41 63.45
C PHE A 466 11.96 -61.02 64.05
N LEU A 467 13.12 -60.81 63.42
CA LEU A 467 14.42 -61.26 63.92
C LEU A 467 14.72 -60.68 65.31
N HIS A 468 14.48 -59.38 65.50
CA HIS A 468 14.64 -58.70 66.78
C HIS A 468 13.78 -59.36 67.88
N ASN A 469 12.49 -59.57 67.60
CA ASN A 469 11.56 -60.22 68.53
C ASN A 469 11.92 -61.69 68.80
N PHE A 470 12.39 -62.42 67.79
CA PHE A 470 12.85 -63.80 67.94
C PHE A 470 14.09 -63.90 68.83
N VAL A 471 15.08 -63.02 68.64
CA VAL A 471 16.27 -62.94 69.50
C VAL A 471 15.89 -62.58 70.94
N GLN A 472 14.98 -61.62 71.11
CA GLN A 472 14.50 -61.22 72.43
C GLN A 472 13.77 -62.37 73.14
N TYR A 473 12.90 -63.09 72.43
CA TYR A 473 12.23 -64.28 72.94
C TYR A 473 13.24 -65.36 73.38
N LYS A 474 14.24 -65.65 72.53
CA LYS A 474 15.25 -66.66 72.84
C LYS A 474 16.11 -66.30 74.05
N ARG A 475 16.42 -65.02 74.27
CA ARG A 475 17.24 -64.54 75.40
C ARG A 475 16.48 -64.39 76.71
N HIS A 476 15.21 -64.00 76.66
CA HIS A 476 14.47 -63.61 77.87
C HIS A 476 13.22 -64.45 78.15
N GLY A 477 12.84 -65.38 77.26
CA GLY A 477 11.65 -66.24 77.39
C GLY A 477 10.31 -65.49 77.32
N LYS A 478 10.32 -64.20 76.98
CA LYS A 478 9.12 -63.34 76.93
C LYS A 478 8.60 -63.28 75.49
N LEU A 479 7.33 -63.62 75.30
CA LEU A 479 6.65 -63.49 74.00
C LEU A 479 6.58 -62.02 73.54
N PRO A 480 6.51 -61.76 72.23
CA PRO A 480 6.30 -60.42 71.68
C PRO A 480 5.10 -59.73 72.33
N TRP A 481 5.21 -58.43 72.63
CA TRP A 481 4.19 -57.64 73.35
C TRP A 481 2.77 -57.78 72.78
N ILE A 482 2.64 -57.95 71.46
CA ILE A 482 1.35 -58.07 70.79
C ILE A 482 0.61 -59.36 71.19
N ILE A 483 1.33 -60.47 71.40
CA ILE A 483 0.74 -61.76 71.81
C ILE A 483 0.33 -61.70 73.29
N THR A 484 1.01 -60.90 74.11
CA THR A 484 0.62 -60.71 75.53
C THR A 484 -0.63 -59.85 75.72
N LYS A 485 -1.10 -59.17 74.66
CA LYS A 485 -2.25 -58.25 74.67
C LYS A 485 -3.43 -58.73 73.82
N LEU A 486 -3.27 -59.79 73.02
CA LEU A 486 -4.34 -60.46 72.30
C LEU A 486 -5.04 -61.44 73.25
N PRO A 487 -6.31 -61.23 73.63
CA PRO A 487 -7.03 -62.21 74.43
C PRO A 487 -7.31 -63.43 73.56
N CYS A 488 -6.56 -64.51 73.77
CA CYS A 488 -6.96 -65.83 73.33
C CYS A 488 -7.91 -66.41 74.39
N CYS A 489 -9.21 -66.34 74.11
CA CYS A 489 -10.35 -66.94 74.83
C CYS A 489 -10.48 -66.62 76.33
#